data_AF-A0A510G632-F1
#
_entry.id   AF-A0A510G632-F1
#
_cell.length_a   1.000
_cell.length_b   1.000
_cell.length_c   1.000
_cell.angle_alpha   90.00
_cell.angle_beta   90.00
_cell.angle_gamma   90.00
#
_symmetry.space_group_name_H-M   'P 1'
#
loop_
_entity.id
_entity.type
_entity.pdbx_description
1 polymer ?
#
loop_
_entity_poly.entity_id
_entity_poly.type
_entity_poly.pdbx_seq_one_letter_code
_entity_poly.pdbx_strand_id
1 'polypeptide(L)' 'MLCFEAICLGVINSPSKNFACVKEFVRADPELTNKHPEYFIDGSILRLCVNDKGILKKLLDSCYVALSSS' A
#
# COMPACT_ATOMS: atom_id res chain seq x y z
N MET A 1 -6.29 -7.81 -4.23
CA MET A 1 -7.64 -8.02 -3.67
C MET A 1 -8.44 -6.79 -4.06
N LEU A 2 -9.44 -6.92 -4.93
CA LEU A 2 -10.11 -5.76 -5.56
C LEU A 2 -10.68 -4.77 -4.52
N CYS A 3 -11.11 -5.25 -3.35
CA CYS A 3 -11.63 -4.40 -2.27
C CYS A 3 -10.55 -3.49 -1.66
N PHE A 4 -9.33 -3.98 -1.47
CA PHE A 4 -8.25 -3.17 -0.89
C PHE A 4 -7.78 -2.09 -1.87
N GLU A 5 -7.70 -2.44 -3.15
CA GLU A 5 -7.41 -1.51 -4.24
C GLU A 5 -8.43 -0.36 -4.31
N ALA A 6 -9.73 -0.68 -4.17
CA ALA A 6 -10.79 0.33 -4.12
C ALA A 6 -10.67 1.27 -2.91
N ILE A 7 -10.27 0.74 -1.74
CA ILE A 7 -10.01 1.55 -0.54
C ILE A 7 -8.82 2.48 -0.79
N CYS A 8 -7.72 1.95 -1.35
CA CYS A 8 -6.54 2.74 -1.71
C CYS A 8 -6.91 3.88 -2.67
N LEU A 9 -7.65 3.58 -3.74
CA LEU A 9 -8.14 4.59 -4.69
C LEU A 9 -9.04 5.63 -4.03
N GLY A 10 -9.98 5.20 -3.18
CA GLY A 10 -10.89 6.10 -2.47
C GLY A 10 -10.14 7.08 -1.56
N VAL A 11 -9.11 6.61 -0.86
CA VAL A 11 -8.31 7.46 0.03
C VAL A 11 -7.40 8.41 -0.75
N ILE A 12 -6.79 7.97 -1.85
CA ILE A 12 -5.93 8.83 -2.70
C ILE A 12 -6.74 9.98 -3.31
N ASN A 13 -7.94 9.68 -3.80
CA ASN A 13 -8.81 10.66 -4.43
C ASN A 13 -9.62 11.49 -3.42
N SER A 14 -9.59 11.13 -2.13
CA SER A 14 -10.27 11.90 -1.09
C SER A 14 -9.48 13.18 -0.77
N PRO A 15 -10.13 14.35 -0.74
CA PRO A 15 -9.48 15.61 -0.38
C PRO A 15 -8.98 15.61 1.08
N SER A 16 -9.57 14.81 1.96
CA SER A 16 -9.14 14.68 3.36
C SER A 16 -7.96 13.72 3.56
N LYS A 17 -7.65 12.89 2.55
CA LYS A 17 -6.59 11.86 2.59
C LYS A 17 -6.56 11.09 3.91
N ASN A 18 -7.72 10.63 4.38
CA ASN A 18 -7.81 9.88 5.64
C ASN A 18 -7.39 8.42 5.43
N PHE A 19 -6.18 8.08 5.88
CA PHE A 19 -5.61 6.74 5.75
C PHE A 19 -5.95 5.79 6.91
N ALA A 20 -6.82 6.18 7.85
CA ALA A 20 -7.13 5.34 9.01
C ALA A 20 -7.70 3.98 8.61
N CYS A 21 -8.61 3.96 7.63
CA CYS A 21 -9.22 2.72 7.13
C CYS A 21 -8.16 1.76 6.54
N VAL A 22 -7.22 2.28 5.74
CA VAL A 22 -6.13 1.49 5.16
C VAL A 22 -5.22 0.94 6.26
N LYS A 23 -4.85 1.77 7.24
CA LYS A 23 -4.00 1.33 8.37
C LYS A 23 -4.64 0.22 9.19
N GLU A 24 -5.93 0.34 9.50
CA GLU A 24 -6.64 -0.69 10.27
C GLU A 24 -6.80 -1.98 9.46
N PHE A 25 -7.03 -1.89 8.14
CA PHE A 25 -7.07 -3.07 7.28
C PHE A 25 -5.73 -3.82 7.25
N VAL A 26 -4.61 -3.11 7.06
CA VAL A 26 -3.28 -3.72 7.04
C VAL A 26 -2.88 -4.27 8.41
N ARG A 27 -3.35 -3.66 9.50
CA ARG A 27 -3.16 -4.20 10.86
C ARG A 27 -3.94 -5.51 11.06
N ALA A 28 -5.15 -5.59 10.53
CA ALA A 28 -5.97 -6.80 10.60
C ALA A 28 -5.42 -7.92 9.72
N ASP A 29 -4.73 -7.59 8.62
CA ASP A 29 -4.10 -8.55 7.71
C ASP A 29 -2.64 -8.15 7.38
N PRO A 30 -1.68 -8.44 8.28
CA PRO A 30 -0.27 -8.10 8.08
C PRO A 30 0.41 -8.92 6.99
N GLU A 31 -0.19 -10.04 6.56
CA GLU A 31 0.33 -10.82 5.43
C GLU A 31 0.19 -10.05 4.11
N LEU A 32 -0.79 -9.15 4.00
CA LEU A 32 -1.02 -8.32 2.82
C LEU A 32 0.23 -7.53 2.42
N THR A 33 0.92 -6.95 3.40
CA THR A 33 2.19 -6.20 3.18
C THR A 33 3.38 -7.07 2.81
N ASN A 34 3.38 -8.35 3.18
CA ASN A 34 4.54 -9.24 2.96
C ASN A 34 4.38 -10.13 1.72
N LYS A 35 3.15 -10.59 1.45
CA LYS A 35 2.85 -11.52 0.36
C LYS A 35 2.24 -10.83 -0.86
N HIS A 36 1.53 -9.73 -0.67
CA HIS A 36 0.77 -9.06 -1.72
C HIS A 36 0.98 -7.53 -1.80
N PRO A 37 2.24 -7.07 -1.90
CA PRO A 37 2.54 -5.65 -2.02
C PRO A 37 1.95 -5.00 -3.29
N GLU A 38 1.64 -5.79 -4.32
CA GLU A 38 1.02 -5.34 -5.58
C GLU A 38 -0.35 -4.68 -5.39
N TYR A 39 -1.05 -4.95 -4.29
CA TYR A 39 -2.35 -4.32 -4.01
C TYR A 39 -2.23 -2.89 -3.48
N PHE A 40 -1.02 -2.43 -3.17
CA PHE A 40 -0.75 -1.04 -2.79
C PHE A 40 -0.48 -0.21 -4.05
N ILE A 41 -1.54 0.43 -4.55
CA ILE A 41 -1.51 1.19 -5.82
C ILE A 41 -0.71 2.50 -5.71
N ASP A 42 -0.32 2.91 -4.50
CA ASP A 42 0.46 4.12 -4.27
C ASP A 42 1.52 3.91 -3.17
N GLY A 43 2.77 4.29 -3.47
CA GLY A 43 3.90 4.14 -2.56
C GLY A 43 3.77 4.95 -1.26
N SER A 44 2.97 6.01 -1.24
CA SER A 44 2.67 6.78 -0.01
C SER A 44 1.76 6.01 0.95
N ILE A 45 0.82 5.19 0.44
CA ILE A 45 0.02 4.28 1.27
C ILE A 45 0.91 3.22 1.89
N LEU A 46 1.81 2.64 1.10
CA LEU A 46 2.76 1.64 1.57
C LEU A 46 3.65 2.20 2.70
N ARG A 47 4.16 3.43 2.54
CA ARG A 47 4.94 4.15 3.56
C ARG A 47 4.17 4.41 4.85
N LEU A 48 2.85 4.52 4.78
CA LEU A 48 1.98 4.75 5.95
C LEU A 48 1.63 3.47 6.70
N CYS A 49 1.69 2.32 6.02
CA CYS A 49 1.28 1.03 6.57
C CYS A 49 2.48 0.18 7.02
N VAL A 50 3.63 0.32 6.38
CA VAL A 50 4.86 -0.41 6.71
C VAL A 50 5.77 0.45 7.60
N ASN A 51 5.88 0.09 8.87
CA ASN A 51 6.81 0.76 9.81
C ASN A 51 8.25 0.25 9.69
N ASP A 52 8.46 -0.96 9.17
CA ASP A 52 9.79 -1.51 8.99
C ASP A 52 10.48 -0.92 7.76
N LYS A 53 11.59 -0.19 7.98
CA LYS A 53 12.32 0.50 6.91
C LYS A 53 12.97 -0.46 5.90
N GLY A 54 13.36 -1.66 6.34
CA GLY A 54 13.98 -2.67 5.47
C GLY A 54 12.97 -3.29 4.51
N ILE A 55 11.80 -3.66 5.05
CA ILE A 55 10.67 -4.16 4.26
C ILE A 55 10.17 -3.07 3.31
N LEU A 56 9.98 -1.85 3.81
CA LEU A 56 9.52 -0.72 3.01
C LEU A 56 10.46 -0.43 1.81
N LYS A 57 11.78 -0.45 2.03
CA LYS A 57 12.75 -0.24 0.95
C LYS A 57 12.64 -1.33 -0.12
N LYS A 58 12.59 -2.60 0.31
CA LYS A 58 12.48 -3.76 -0.60
C LYS A 58 11.20 -3.71 -1.45
N LEU A 59 10.08 -3.32 -0.84
CA LEU A 59 8.78 -3.22 -1.51
C LEU A 59 8.72 -2.01 -2.46
N LEU A 60 9.26 -0.85 -2.08
CA LEU A 60 9.33 0.31 -2.96
C LEU A 60 10.21 0.06 -4.18
N ASP A 61 11.36 -0.61 -4.02
CA ASP A 61 12.22 -1.00 -5.13
C ASP A 61 11.51 -2.00 -6.06
N SER A 62 10.72 -2.93 -5.51
CA SER A 62 9.91 -3.89 -6.29
C SER A 62 8.77 -3.22 -7.07
N CYS A 63 8.06 -2.26 -6.47
CA CYS A 63 6.96 -1.55 -7.14
C CYS A 63 7.48 -0.56 -8.21
N TYR A 64 8.68 -0.01 -8.03
CA TYR A 64 9.30 0.89 -9.02
C TYR A 64 9.64 0.14 -10.33
N VAL A 65 10.06 -1.12 -10.25
CA VAL A 65 10.32 -1.95 -11.43
C VAL A 65 9.03 -2.28 -12.19
N ALA A 66 7.92 -2.52 -11.48
CA ALA A 66 6.64 -2.86 -12.10
C ALA A 66 6.03 -1.69 -12.91
N LEU A 67 6.20 -0.44 -12.45
CA LEU A 67 5.71 0.76 -13.14
C LEU A 67 6.61 1.23 -14.29
N SER A 68 7.88 0.83 -14.30
CA SER A 68 8.84 1.20 -15.36
C SER A 68 8.79 0.25 -16.57
N SER A 69 8.00 -0.81 -16.49
CA SER A 69 7.97 -1.93 -17.46
C SER A 69 6.65 -2.04 -18.23
N SER A 70 5.78 -1.02 -18.19
CA SER A 70 4.52 -0.94 -18.96
C SER A 70 4.48 0.27 -19.87
#